data_AF-A0A962WJG4-F1
#
_entry.id   AF-A0A962WJG4-F1
#
_cell.length_a   1.000
_cell.length_b   1.000
_cell.length_c   1.000
_cell.angle_alpha   90.00
_cell.angle_beta   90.00
_cell.angle_gamma   90.00
#
_symmetry.space_group_name_H-M   'P 1'
#
loop_
_entity.id
_entity.type
_entity.pdbx_description
1 polymer ?
#
loop_
_entity_poly.entity_id
_entity_poly.type
_entity_poly.pdbx_seq_one_letter_code
_entity_poly.pdbx_strand_id
1 'polypeptide(L)' 'YGAIQAWAQAVTEAGSSDPASVIKALRAGSFETVLGKIGFDDKGDVTAPGYVFYRWSKGQYDYLN' A
#
# COMPACT_ATOMS: atom_id res chain seq x y z
N TYR A 1 6.27 -1.80 -6.88
CA TYR A 1 5.64 -0.64 -7.53
C TYR A 1 4.80 0.16 -6.52
N GLY A 2 3.76 -0.43 -5.91
CA GLY A 2 2.91 0.27 -4.93
C GLY A 2 3.65 0.94 -3.75
N ALA A 3 4.67 0.30 -3.19
CA ALA A 3 5.47 0.89 -2.09
C ALA A 3 6.10 2.25 -2.47
N ILE A 4 6.69 2.37 -3.66
CA ILE A 4 7.29 3.62 -4.13
C ILE A 4 6.23 4.65 -4.46
N GLN A 5 5.08 4.24 -4.99
CA GLN A 5 3.96 5.16 -5.24
C GLN A 5 3.43 5.76 -3.93
N ALA A 6 3.25 4.95 -2.89
CA ALA A 6 2.81 5.42 -1.58
C ALA A 6 3.84 6.36 -0.95
N TRP A 7 5.12 6.01 -1.01
CA TRP A 7 6.20 6.87 -0.51
C TRP A 7 6.27 8.22 -1.22
N ALA A 8 6.21 8.24 -2.57
CA ALA A 8 6.27 9.48 -3.35
C ALA A 8 5.08 10.42 -3.05
N GLN A 9 3.89 9.86 -2.86
CA GLN A 9 2.71 10.62 -2.44
C GLN A 9 2.89 11.16 -1.02
N ALA A 10 3.37 10.35 -0.08
CA ALA A 10 3.62 10.79 1.29
C ALA A 10 4.70 11.89 1.39
N VAL A 11 5.75 11.84 0.58
CA VAL A 11 6.76 12.92 0.46
C VAL A 11 6.11 14.22 -0.04
N THR A 12 5.21 14.10 -1.03
CA THR A 12 4.48 15.25 -1.59
C THR A 12 3.58 15.88 -0.53
N GLU A 13 2.85 15.06 0.23
CA GLU A 13 1.95 15.52 1.29
C GLU A 13 2.71 16.08 2.50
N ALA A 14 3.86 15.50 2.84
CA ALA A 14 4.75 16.01 3.87
C ALA A 14 5.48 17.30 3.46
N GLY A 15 5.55 17.62 2.16
CA GLY A 15 6.36 18.71 1.62
C GLY A 15 7.86 18.55 1.90
N SER A 16 8.31 17.33 2.20
CA SER A 16 9.67 17.03 2.67
C SER A 16 10.01 15.56 2.43
N SER A 17 11.28 15.28 2.16
CA SER A 17 11.84 13.93 2.10
C SER A 17 12.45 13.46 3.42
N ASP A 18 12.36 14.27 4.48
CA ASP A 18 12.79 13.90 5.82
C ASP A 18 12.02 12.65 6.32
N PRO A 19 12.71 11.60 6.80
CA PRO A 19 12.07 10.34 7.19
C PRO A 19 10.95 10.51 8.22
N ALA A 20 11.13 11.36 9.24
CA ALA A 20 10.11 11.53 10.28
C ALA A 20 8.84 12.19 9.72
N SER A 21 9.02 13.16 8.83
CA SER A 21 7.92 13.84 8.14
C SER A 21 7.15 12.88 7.24
N VAL A 22 7.86 12.05 6.47
CA VAL A 22 7.26 11.06 5.57
C VAL A 22 6.54 9.95 6.34
N ILE A 23 7.12 9.46 7.43
CA ILE A 23 6.47 8.45 8.30
C ILE A 23 5.16 8.99 8.87
N LYS A 24 5.14 10.25 9.31
CA LYS A 24 3.92 10.89 9.82
C LYS A 24 2.84 10.97 8.74
N ALA A 25 3.20 11.35 7.51
CA ALA A 25 2.28 11.39 6.38
C ALA A 25 1.75 9.98 6.02
N LEU A 26 2.64 8.98 5.95
CA LEU A 26 2.27 7.58 5.68
C LEU A 26 1.25 7.05 6.69
N ARG A 27 1.40 7.39 7.98
CA ARG A 27 0.48 6.95 9.04
C ARG A 27 -0.88 7.65 9.03
N ALA A 28 -0.95 8.88 8.54
CA ALA A 28 -2.18 9.67 8.55
C ALA A 28 -3.00 9.52 7.25
N GLY A 29 -2.33 9.14 6.16
CA GLY A 29 -2.90 9.19 4.82
C GLY A 29 -3.40 7.85 4.27
N SER A 30 -3.93 7.93 3.05
CA SER A 30 -4.21 6.78 2.20
C SER A 30 -3.74 7.11 0.80
N PHE A 31 -3.19 6.12 0.10
CA PHE A 31 -2.41 6.32 -1.13
C PHE A 31 -2.95 5.46 -2.25
N GLU A 32 -3.12 6.06 -3.42
CA GLU A 32 -3.55 5.35 -4.62
C GLU A 32 -2.36 4.61 -5.23
N THR A 33 -2.48 3.30 -5.40
CA THR A 33 -1.42 2.47 -5.99
C THR A 33 -1.97 1.52 -7.04
N VAL A 34 -1.08 0.85 -7.77
CA VAL A 34 -1.50 -0.24 -8.68
C VAL A 34 -2.13 -1.43 -7.97
N LEU A 35 -1.99 -1.52 -6.64
CA LEU A 35 -2.62 -2.55 -5.81
C LEU A 35 -3.98 -2.07 -5.25
N GLY A 36 -4.45 -0.89 -5.68
CA GLY A 36 -5.60 -0.20 -5.11
C GLY A 36 -5.20 0.86 -4.08
N LYS A 37 -6.22 1.44 -3.45
CA LYS A 37 -6.06 2.41 -2.36
C LYS A 37 -5.60 1.67 -1.10
N ILE A 38 -4.46 2.09 -0.55
CA ILE A 38 -3.87 1.49 0.66
C ILE A 38 -3.61 2.54 1.74
N GLY A 39 -3.72 2.15 3.01
CA GLY A 39 -3.25 2.91 4.16
C GLY A 39 -2.29 2.09 5.02
N PHE A 40 -1.94 2.61 6.20
CA PHE A 40 -1.09 1.92 7.17
C PHE A 40 -1.70 2.02 8.58
N ASP A 41 -1.62 0.95 9.35
CA ASP A 41 -1.99 0.98 10.77
C ASP A 41 -0.84 1.52 11.66
N ASP A 42 -1.07 1.59 12.97
CA ASP A 42 -0.08 2.09 13.94
C ASP A 42 1.23 1.29 13.96
N LYS A 43 1.19 0.02 13.56
CA LYS A 43 2.37 -0.85 13.46
C LYS A 43 3.09 -0.69 12.12
N GLY A 44 2.44 -0.09 11.14
CA GLY A 44 2.93 0.05 9.77
C GLY A 44 2.47 -1.06 8.84
N ASP A 45 1.50 -1.89 9.26
CA ASP A 45 0.91 -2.91 8.41
C ASP A 45 -0.06 -2.26 7.41
N VAL A 46 -0.05 -2.73 6.17
CA VAL A 46 -0.89 -2.18 5.10
C VAL A 46 -2.37 -2.47 5.37
N THR A 47 -3.19 -1.44 5.33
CA THR A 47 -4.65 -1.53 5.31
C THR A 47 -5.12 -1.49 3.86
N ALA A 48 -5.40 -2.67 3.29
CA ALA A 48 -5.87 -2.86 1.92
C ALA A 48 -7.09 -3.82 1.91
N PRO A 49 -7.84 -3.93 0.80
CA PRO A 49 -8.85 -4.99 0.65
C PRO A 49 -8.24 -6.35 1.00
N GLY A 50 -8.98 -7.14 1.77
CA GLY A 50 -8.47 -8.35 2.42
C GLY A 50 -7.91 -9.42 1.47
N TYR A 51 -7.19 -10.37 2.05
CA TYR A 51 -6.62 -11.51 1.33
C TYR A 51 -7.70 -12.30 0.59
N VAL A 52 -7.42 -12.64 -0.66
CA VAL A 52 -8.23 -13.54 -1.48
C VAL A 52 -7.51 -14.89 -1.62
N PHE A 53 -8.29 -15.96 -1.70
CA PHE A 53 -7.74 -17.29 -1.97
C PHE A 53 -7.41 -17.41 -3.45
N TYR A 54 -6.26 -18.01 -3.76
CA TYR A 54 -5.85 -18.31 -5.12
C TYR A 54 -5.86 -19.82 -5.35
N ARG A 55 -6.28 -20.25 -6.53
CA ARG A 55 -6.22 -21.63 -7.00
C ARG A 55 -5.17 -21.77 -8.08
N TRP A 56 -4.35 -22.80 -7.96
CA TRP A 56 -3.49 -23.27 -9.05
C TRP A 56 -4.14 -24.42 -9.79
N SER A 57 -4.26 -24.32 -11.11
CA SER A 57 -4.79 -25.38 -11.97
C SER A 57 -4.22 -25.28 -13.38
N LYS A 58 -3.84 -26.42 -13.97
CA LYS A 58 -3.32 -26.52 -15.35
C LYS A 58 -2.17 -25.54 -15.68
N GLY A 59 -1.30 -25.24 -14.71
CA GLY A 59 -0.18 -24.31 -14.87
C GLY A 59 -0.54 -22.83 -14.83
N GLN A 60 -1.80 -22.49 -14.53
CA GLN A 60 -2.28 -21.12 -14.37
C GLN A 60 -2.75 -20.88 -12.92
N TYR A 61 -2.63 -19.63 -12.46
CA TYR A 61 -3.19 -19.17 -11.19
C TYR A 61 -4.47 -18.37 -11.46
N ASP A 62 -5.50 -18.58 -10.65
CA ASP A 62 -6.77 -17.84 -10.71
C ASP A 62 -7.31 -17.58 -9.30
N TYR A 63 -8.24 -16.64 -9.16
CA TYR A 63 -8.92 -16.37 -7.90
C TYR A 63 -9.89 -17.51 -7.57
N LEU A 64 -9.92 -17.93 -6.30
CA LEU A 64 -10.90 -18.86 -5.79
C LEU A 64 -12.20 -18.07 -5.53
N ASN A 65 -13.12 -18.07 -6.50
CA ASN A 65 -14.51 -17.63 -6.32
C ASN A 65 -15.35 -18.74 -5.68
#